data_AF-A0A645B883-F1
#
_entry.id   AF-A0A645B883-F1
#
_cell.length_a   1.000
_cell.length_b   1.000
_cell.length_c   1.000
_cell.angle_alpha   90.00
_cell.angle_beta   90.00
_cell.angle_gamma   90.00
#
_symmetry.space_group_name_H-M   'P 1'
#
loop_
_entity.id
_entity.type
_entity.pdbx_description
1 polymer ?
#
loop_
_entity_poly.entity_id
_entity_poly.type
_entity_poly.pdbx_seq_one_letter_code
_entity_poly.pdbx_strand_id
1 'polypeptide(L)'
;MDEYIGIVIKNQWDNILLHDGNFYIKTKVKENSDIINTIKTEIVENLDKEIFKIKKVYKEKLEHRYETLTIYLVEVGVYTNDFEFLKIDQVPKEIYSFEDKAFFEKYILKEDEYTTLLSSVFNLFILIGIVDILPIIKSYLNLQLFSMGVIFTAILFFVFKNIIGPKIAEKLIKFNLNIKIANSITTIIIVYYCIKLIR
;
A
#
# COMPACT_ATOMS: atom_id res chain seq x y z
N MET A 1 23.85 -11.34 22.76
CA MET A 1 23.33 -9.98 22.47
C MET A 1 21.85 -10.16 22.23
N ASP A 2 20.98 -9.46 22.94
CA ASP A 2 19.53 -9.66 22.75
C ASP A 2 19.11 -9.11 21.39
N GLU A 3 18.49 -9.95 20.55
CA GLU A 3 17.95 -9.54 19.26
C GLU A 3 16.47 -9.17 19.42
N TYR A 4 16.06 -8.05 18.83
CA TYR A 4 14.68 -7.59 18.87
C TYR A 4 14.12 -7.48 17.45
N ILE A 5 12.83 -7.75 17.33
CA ILE A 5 12.07 -7.52 16.10
C ILE A 5 10.91 -6.57 16.38
N GLY A 6 10.57 -5.78 15.37
CA GLY A 6 9.34 -4.98 15.37
C GLY A 6 8.34 -5.60 14.40
N ILE A 7 7.09 -5.75 14.85
CA ILE A 7 6.01 -6.36 14.07
C ILE A 7 5.01 -5.27 13.72
N VAL A 8 5.02 -4.84 12.47
CA VAL A 8 4.01 -3.93 11.91
C VAL A 8 2.85 -4.76 11.41
N ILE A 9 1.65 -4.48 11.90
CA ILE A 9 0.46 -5.27 11.60
C ILE A 9 -0.45 -4.47 10.67
N LYS A 10 -0.80 -5.10 9.56
CA LYS A 10 -1.67 -4.56 8.52
C LYS A 10 -2.90 -5.47 8.40
N ASN A 11 -4.09 -4.90 8.20
CA ASN A 11 -5.29 -5.70 7.95
C ASN A 11 -5.57 -5.84 6.44
N GLN A 12 -6.61 -6.60 6.11
CA GLN A 12 -7.09 -6.84 4.75
C GLN A 12 -7.57 -5.60 3.97
N TRP A 13 -7.75 -4.46 4.63
CA TRP A 13 -8.15 -3.18 4.01
C TRP A 13 -7.00 -2.17 3.93
N ASP A 14 -5.78 -2.67 4.09
CA ASP A 14 -4.56 -1.89 4.07
C ASP A 14 -4.37 -0.89 5.24
N ASN A 15 -5.13 -1.04 6.32
CA ASN A 15 -4.96 -0.22 7.53
C ASN A 15 -3.87 -0.81 8.43
N ILE A 16 -3.15 0.05 9.15
CA ILE A 16 -2.07 -0.29 10.06
C ILE A 16 -2.57 -0.21 11.51
N LEU A 17 -2.22 -1.21 12.31
CA LEU A 17 -2.51 -1.22 13.74
C LEU A 17 -1.76 -0.10 14.46
N LEU A 18 -2.49 0.65 15.28
CA LEU A 18 -1.93 1.49 16.34
C LEU A 18 -2.10 0.74 17.66
N HIS A 19 -0.98 0.31 18.24
CA HIS A 19 -0.94 -0.43 19.50
C HIS A 19 -0.13 0.35 20.52
N ASP A 20 -0.76 0.72 21.64
CA ASP A 20 -0.14 1.52 22.72
C ASP A 20 0.58 2.79 22.23
N GLY A 21 -0.03 3.48 21.25
CA GLY A 21 0.54 4.68 20.65
C GLY A 21 1.74 4.42 19.72
N ASN A 22 1.99 3.18 19.32
CA ASN A 22 3.06 2.75 18.44
C ASN A 22 2.53 1.96 17.23
N PHE A 23 3.23 2.03 16.11
CA PHE A 23 2.87 1.35 14.86
C PHE A 23 3.55 -0.01 14.67
N TYR A 24 4.35 -0.45 15.64
CA TYR A 24 4.87 -1.81 15.70
C TYR A 24 4.87 -2.35 17.13
N ILE A 25 4.67 -3.66 17.24
CA ILE A 25 4.87 -4.39 18.49
C ILE A 25 6.34 -4.82 18.55
N LYS A 26 7.05 -4.42 19.61
CA LYS A 26 8.45 -4.78 19.81
C LYS A 26 8.53 -6.06 20.64
N THR A 27 9.19 -7.09 20.11
CA THR A 27 9.36 -8.37 20.83
C THR A 27 10.81 -8.84 20.82
N LYS A 28 11.20 -9.51 21.90
CA LYS A 28 12.55 -10.05 22.10
C LYS A 28 12.64 -11.44 21.48
N VAL A 29 13.65 -11.66 20.66
CA VAL A 29 13.90 -12.92 19.97
C VAL A 29 15.00 -13.69 20.71
N LYS A 30 14.73 -14.95 21.06
CA LYS A 30 15.74 -15.84 21.63
C LYS A 30 16.65 -16.36 20.51
N GLU A 31 17.93 -16.59 20.80
CA GLU A 31 18.85 -17.22 19.85
C GLU A 31 18.26 -18.54 19.32
N ASN A 32 18.34 -18.74 18.01
CA ASN A 32 17.80 -19.90 17.28
C ASN A 32 16.27 -20.10 17.37
N SER A 33 15.51 -19.11 17.83
CA SER A 33 14.04 -19.19 17.80
C SER A 33 13.48 -19.01 16.40
N ASP A 34 12.39 -19.73 16.11
CA ASP A 34 11.65 -19.57 14.87
C ASP A 34 10.89 -18.24 14.89
N ILE A 35 11.36 -17.28 14.09
CA ILE A 35 10.79 -15.94 13.96
C ILE A 35 9.29 -16.00 13.61
N ILE A 36 8.87 -16.97 12.80
CA ILE A 36 7.46 -17.09 12.41
C ILE A 36 6.61 -17.48 13.63
N ASN A 37 7.10 -18.39 14.45
CA ASN A 37 6.42 -18.77 15.69
C ASN A 37 6.44 -17.63 16.71
N THR A 38 7.54 -16.87 16.82
CA THR A 38 7.59 -15.69 17.69
C THR A 38 6.55 -14.65 17.28
N ILE A 39 6.46 -14.35 15.97
CA ILE A 39 5.44 -13.44 15.43
C ILE A 39 4.03 -13.99 15.68
N LYS A 40 3.81 -15.30 15.48
CA LYS A 40 2.51 -15.93 15.76
C LYS A 40 2.09 -15.73 17.21
N THR A 41 2.97 -16.07 18.15
CA THR A 41 2.71 -15.94 19.58
C THR A 41 2.37 -14.50 19.92
N GLU A 42 3.16 -13.54 19.45
CA GLU A 42 2.93 -12.13 19.73
C GLU A 42 1.59 -11.62 19.17
N ILE A 43 1.20 -12.06 17.96
CA ILE A 43 -0.09 -11.70 17.36
C ILE A 43 -1.26 -12.31 18.14
N VAL A 44 -1.14 -13.57 18.57
CA VAL A 44 -2.17 -14.23 19.38
C VAL A 44 -2.31 -13.55 20.74
N GLU A 45 -1.19 -13.24 21.40
CA GLU A 45 -1.19 -12.61 22.73
C GLU A 45 -1.74 -11.18 22.72
N ASN A 46 -1.44 -10.38 21.68
CA ASN A 46 -1.84 -8.98 21.64
C ASN A 46 -3.14 -8.71 20.86
N LEU A 47 -3.50 -9.56 19.89
CA LEU A 47 -4.65 -9.35 19.01
C LEU A 47 -5.69 -10.47 19.03
N ASP A 48 -5.44 -11.59 19.70
CA ASP A 48 -6.28 -12.78 19.68
C ASP A 48 -6.62 -13.24 18.24
N LYS A 49 -5.59 -13.26 17.37
CA LYS A 49 -5.72 -13.67 15.96
C LYS A 49 -4.77 -14.81 15.61
N GLU A 50 -5.32 -15.84 14.98
CA GLU A 50 -4.55 -17.00 14.53
C GLU A 50 -4.18 -16.96 13.05
N ILE A 51 -4.95 -16.22 12.23
CA ILE A 51 -4.77 -16.17 10.78
C ILE A 51 -3.95 -14.93 10.41
N PHE A 52 -2.69 -15.16 10.05
CA PHE A 52 -1.81 -14.11 9.57
C PHE A 52 -0.86 -14.61 8.48
N LYS A 53 -0.30 -13.67 7.72
CA LYS A 53 0.69 -13.91 6.69
C LYS A 53 1.76 -12.84 6.74
N ILE A 54 3.02 -13.25 6.90
CA ILE A 54 4.15 -12.33 6.76
C ILE A 54 4.26 -11.92 5.29
N LYS A 55 4.14 -10.62 5.01
CA LYS A 55 4.21 -10.08 3.64
C LYS A 55 5.63 -9.65 3.30
N LYS A 56 6.32 -9.02 4.25
CA LYS A 56 7.61 -8.39 3.99
C LYS A 56 8.49 -8.40 5.23
N VAL A 57 9.78 -8.52 4.97
CA VAL A 57 10.83 -8.29 5.97
C VAL A 57 11.67 -7.13 5.44
N TYR A 58 11.81 -6.08 6.24
CA TYR A 58 12.65 -4.95 5.87
C TYR A 58 14.11 -5.31 6.14
N LYS A 59 14.94 -5.20 5.10
CA LYS A 59 16.36 -5.55 5.19
C LYS A 59 17.13 -4.55 6.04
N GLU A 60 16.75 -3.29 5.93
CA GLU A 60 17.28 -2.22 6.76
C GLU A 60 16.71 -2.34 8.17
N LYS A 61 17.62 -2.43 9.13
CA LYS A 61 17.26 -2.45 10.54
C LYS A 61 16.96 -1.03 11.02
N LEU A 62 15.97 -0.92 11.89
CA LEU A 62 15.60 0.33 12.55
C LEU A 62 16.49 0.53 13.79
N GLU A 63 17.16 1.67 13.90
CA GLU A 63 17.86 2.05 15.13
C GLU A 63 16.91 2.84 16.04
N HIS A 64 16.51 2.22 17.15
CA HIS A 64 15.63 2.83 18.13
C HIS A 64 16.33 2.88 19.49
N ARG A 65 16.58 4.09 20.01
CA ARG A 65 17.15 4.32 21.35
C ARG A 65 18.30 3.35 21.71
N TYR A 66 19.29 3.22 20.82
CA TYR A 66 20.49 2.36 20.93
C TYR A 66 20.31 0.86 20.67
N GLU A 67 19.14 0.45 20.20
CA GLU A 67 18.87 -0.93 19.81
C GLU A 67 18.59 -1.03 18.32
N THR A 68 19.00 -2.15 17.71
CA THR A 68 18.82 -2.40 16.30
C THR A 68 17.74 -3.45 16.10
N LEU A 69 16.64 -3.05 15.46
CA LEU A 69 15.43 -3.87 15.27
C LEU A 69 15.30 -4.32 13.82
N THR A 70 14.99 -5.60 13.59
CA THR A 70 14.51 -6.06 12.28
C THR A 70 13.00 -5.95 12.22
N ILE A 71 12.47 -5.21 11.24
CA ILE A 71 11.03 -4.96 11.12
C ILE A 71 10.37 -5.93 10.14
N TYR A 72 9.26 -6.52 10.57
CA TYR A 72 8.41 -7.42 9.80
C TYR A 72 7.06 -6.75 9.55
N LEU A 73 6.60 -6.79 8.30
CA LEU A 73 5.23 -6.42 7.94
C LEU A 73 4.39 -7.69 7.83
N VAL A 74 3.34 -7.75 8.64
CA VAL A 74 2.45 -8.89 8.76
C VAL A 74 1.03 -8.48 8.39
N GLU A 75 0.37 -9.26 7.55
CA GLU A 75 -1.03 -9.09 7.21
C GLU A 75 -1.89 -10.06 8.02
N VAL A 76 -2.84 -9.55 8.80
CA VAL A 76 -3.79 -10.35 9.58
C VAL A 76 -5.15 -10.41 8.89
N GLY A 77 -5.79 -11.58 8.93
CA GLY A 77 -7.13 -11.78 8.42
C GLY A 77 -8.20 -11.49 9.46
N VAL A 78 -9.32 -10.90 9.02
CA VAL A 78 -10.57 -10.70 9.79
C VAL A 78 -10.41 -9.88 11.09
N TYR A 79 -10.77 -8.61 10.97
CA TYR A 79 -10.80 -7.65 12.07
C TYR A 79 -12.14 -7.67 12.83
N THR A 80 -12.07 -7.52 14.16
CA THR A 80 -13.18 -7.14 15.04
C THR A 80 -12.93 -5.70 15.51
N ASN A 81 -13.98 -4.90 15.73
CA ASN A 81 -13.90 -3.44 16.04
C ASN A 81 -13.11 -3.06 17.31
N ASP A 82 -12.47 -4.02 17.98
CA ASP A 82 -11.88 -3.88 19.30
C ASP A 82 -10.45 -3.31 19.27
N PHE A 83 -9.81 -3.27 18.10
CA PHE A 83 -8.44 -2.75 17.93
C PHE A 83 -8.39 -1.49 17.07
N GLU A 84 -7.48 -0.58 17.36
CA GLU A 84 -7.36 0.64 16.58
C GLU A 84 -6.53 0.42 15.30
N PHE A 85 -7.19 0.33 14.15
CA PHE A 85 -6.54 0.26 12.84
C PHE A 85 -6.72 1.57 12.10
N LEU A 86 -5.61 2.27 11.86
CA LEU A 86 -5.59 3.54 11.14
C LEU A 86 -5.38 3.31 9.65
N LYS A 87 -6.11 4.08 8.85
CA LYS A 87 -5.85 4.11 7.41
C LYS A 87 -4.47 4.69 7.14
N ILE A 88 -3.82 4.23 6.09
CA ILE A 88 -2.44 4.62 5.77
C ILE A 88 -2.28 6.13 5.52
N ASP A 89 -3.32 6.82 5.06
CA ASP A 89 -3.36 8.28 4.89
C ASP A 89 -3.48 9.07 6.21
N GLN A 90 -3.88 8.40 7.29
CA GLN A 90 -3.96 8.96 8.64
C GLN A 90 -2.64 8.78 9.41
N VAL A 91 -1.88 7.74 9.10
CA VAL A 91 -0.58 7.43 9.74
C VAL A 91 0.39 8.64 9.75
N PRO A 92 0.57 9.42 8.67
CA PRO A 92 1.43 10.60 8.68
C PRO A 92 1.10 11.63 9.77
N LYS A 93 -0.18 11.74 10.18
CA LYS A 93 -0.62 12.71 11.20
C LYS A 93 -0.21 12.26 12.60
N GLU A 94 -0.29 10.97 12.85
CA GLU A 94 0.03 10.37 14.15
C GLU A 94 1.56 10.17 14.34
N ILE A 95 2.32 9.94 13.27
CA ILE A 95 3.78 9.75 13.37
C ILE A 95 4.58 11.04 13.58
N TYR A 96 3.94 12.22 13.68
CA TYR A 96 4.66 13.50 13.74
C TYR A 96 5.62 13.60 14.95
N SER A 97 5.31 12.93 16.05
CA SER A 97 6.13 12.83 17.27
C SER A 97 6.82 11.48 17.43
N PHE A 98 6.75 10.61 16.42
CA PHE A 98 7.26 9.25 16.49
C PHE A 98 8.75 9.20 16.14
N GLU A 99 9.57 8.63 17.02
CA GLU A 99 11.04 8.58 16.85
C GLU A 99 11.45 7.87 15.57
N ASP A 100 10.68 6.87 15.13
CA ASP A 100 10.99 6.04 13.97
C ASP A 100 10.27 6.51 12.69
N LYS A 101 9.77 7.76 12.68
CA LYS A 101 9.05 8.38 11.57
C LYS A 101 9.75 8.21 10.22
N ALA A 102 11.05 8.47 10.16
CA ALA A 102 11.82 8.40 8.92
C ALA A 102 11.81 7.00 8.29
N PHE A 103 11.79 5.94 9.12
CA PHE A 103 11.66 4.57 8.66
C PHE A 103 10.27 4.32 8.07
N PHE A 104 9.21 4.70 8.78
CA PHE A 104 7.83 4.53 8.32
C PHE A 104 7.56 5.28 7.02
N GLU A 105 8.00 6.53 6.91
CA GLU A 105 7.89 7.33 5.68
C GLU A 105 8.56 6.62 4.50
N LYS A 106 9.78 6.10 4.69
CA LYS A 106 10.57 5.52 3.60
C LYS A 106 10.10 4.13 3.17
N TYR A 107 9.64 3.30 4.11
CA TYR A 107 9.47 1.86 3.88
C TYR A 107 8.01 1.38 3.92
N ILE A 108 7.13 2.15 4.56
CA ILE A 108 5.70 1.81 4.70
C ILE A 108 4.86 2.76 3.86
N LEU A 109 4.99 4.07 4.07
CA LEU A 109 4.18 5.07 3.39
C LEU A 109 4.55 5.23 1.92
N LYS A 110 5.85 5.20 1.60
CA LYS A 110 6.32 5.38 0.22
C LYS A 110 5.78 4.33 -0.75
N GLU A 111 5.63 3.08 -0.31
CA GLU A 111 5.05 2.03 -1.16
C GLU A 111 3.62 2.36 -1.57
N ASP A 112 2.82 2.84 -0.63
CA ASP A 112 1.45 3.29 -0.88
C ASP A 112 1.40 4.48 -1.86
N GLU A 113 2.26 5.48 -1.66
CA GLU A 113 2.34 6.65 -2.55
C GLU A 113 2.60 6.24 -4.01
N TYR A 114 3.47 5.26 -4.25
CA TYR A 114 3.73 4.74 -5.60
C TYR A 114 2.56 3.94 -6.16
N THR A 115 1.88 3.12 -5.35
CA THR A 115 0.68 2.40 -5.82
C THR A 115 -0.47 3.34 -6.18
N THR A 116 -0.62 4.43 -5.43
CA THR A 116 -1.59 5.50 -5.69
C THR A 116 -1.25 6.28 -6.96
N LEU A 117 0.01 6.65 -7.16
CA LEU A 117 0.48 7.28 -8.40
C LEU A 117 0.22 6.38 -9.60
N LEU A 118 0.57 5.09 -9.53
CA LEU A 118 0.36 4.14 -10.61
C LEU A 118 -1.12 3.96 -10.95
N SER A 119 -1.99 3.90 -9.93
CA SER A 119 -3.44 3.86 -10.13
C SER A 119 -3.94 5.11 -10.84
N SER A 120 -3.43 6.29 -10.47
CA SER A 120 -3.78 7.57 -11.09
C SER A 120 -3.32 7.65 -12.55
N VAL A 121 -2.08 7.22 -12.83
CA VAL A 121 -1.54 7.15 -14.19
C VAL A 121 -2.32 6.15 -15.05
N PHE A 122 -2.69 4.99 -14.49
CA PHE A 122 -3.50 4.01 -15.19
C PHE A 122 -4.91 4.52 -15.49
N ASN A 123 -5.54 5.21 -14.54
CA ASN A 123 -6.82 5.89 -14.76
C ASN A 123 -6.71 6.95 -15.86
N LEU A 124 -5.60 7.70 -15.91
CA LEU A 124 -5.34 8.64 -16.99
C LEU A 124 -5.24 7.91 -18.34
N PHE A 125 -4.55 6.77 -18.45
CA PHE A 125 -4.53 5.98 -19.68
C PHE A 125 -5.92 5.52 -20.12
N ILE A 126 -6.76 5.07 -19.18
CA ILE A 126 -8.15 4.72 -19.46
C ILE A 126 -8.90 5.95 -19.98
N LEU A 127 -8.76 7.11 -19.33
CA LEU A 127 -9.43 8.35 -19.73
C LEU A 127 -9.03 8.79 -21.13
N ILE A 128 -7.74 8.73 -21.47
CA ILE A 128 -7.23 8.99 -22.82
C ILE A 128 -7.89 8.03 -23.83
N GLY A 129 -7.94 6.73 -23.50
CA GLY A 129 -8.62 5.74 -24.33
C GLY A 129 -10.10 6.06 -24.54
N ILE A 130 -10.79 6.51 -23.50
CA ILE A 130 -12.21 6.91 -23.56
C ILE A 130 -12.41 8.17 -24.41
N VAL A 131 -11.56 9.18 -24.27
CA VAL A 131 -11.73 10.48 -24.94
C VAL A 131 -11.28 10.43 -26.40
N ASP A 132 -10.14 9.78 -26.69
CA ASP A 132 -9.53 9.87 -28.01
C ASP A 132 -9.87 8.67 -28.91
N ILE A 133 -10.00 7.48 -28.33
CA ILE A 133 -10.15 6.23 -29.11
C ILE A 133 -11.62 5.85 -29.23
N LEU A 134 -12.37 6.02 -28.15
CA LEU A 134 -13.76 5.57 -28.05
C LEU A 134 -14.73 6.31 -29.00
N PRO A 135 -14.60 7.63 -29.29
CA PRO A 135 -15.44 8.30 -30.29
C PRO A 135 -15.19 7.79 -31.71
N ILE A 136 -13.94 7.44 -32.05
CA ILE A 136 -13.57 6.84 -33.35
C ILE A 136 -14.25 5.46 -33.49
N ILE A 137 -14.29 4.70 -32.40
CA ILE A 137 -14.92 3.38 -32.31
C ILE A 137 -16.46 3.48 -32.34
N LYS A 138 -17.04 4.50 -31.70
CA LYS A 138 -18.50 4.69 -31.57
C LYS A 138 -19.20 4.93 -32.90
N SER A 139 -18.52 5.44 -33.93
CA SER A 139 -19.12 5.56 -35.27
C SER A 139 -19.19 4.23 -36.03
N TYR A 140 -18.59 3.15 -35.53
CA TYR A 140 -18.45 1.87 -36.25
C TYR A 140 -18.98 0.64 -35.51
N LEU A 141 -19.37 0.72 -34.23
CA LEU A 141 -19.61 -0.47 -33.39
C LEU A 141 -21.01 -0.63 -32.81
N ASN A 142 -21.48 -1.89 -32.83
CA ASN A 142 -22.71 -2.36 -32.19
C ASN A 142 -22.63 -2.19 -30.65
N LEU A 143 -23.74 -1.81 -30.02
CA LEU A 143 -23.90 -1.63 -28.56
C LEU A 143 -23.34 -2.81 -27.75
N GLN A 144 -23.47 -4.04 -28.28
CA GLN A 144 -22.98 -5.25 -27.63
C GLN A 144 -21.44 -5.25 -27.51
N LEU A 145 -20.71 -4.83 -28.55
CA LEU A 145 -19.25 -4.74 -28.54
C LEU A 145 -18.77 -3.59 -27.64
N PHE A 146 -19.52 -2.48 -27.60
CA PHE A 146 -19.27 -1.40 -26.65
C PHE A 146 -19.36 -1.88 -25.20
N SER A 147 -20.45 -2.60 -24.85
CA SER A 147 -20.63 -3.14 -23.50
C SER A 147 -19.52 -4.12 -23.10
N MET A 148 -19.08 -4.97 -24.03
CA MET A 148 -17.97 -5.90 -23.81
C MET A 148 -16.64 -5.17 -23.60
N GLY A 149 -16.41 -4.07 -24.32
CA GLY A 149 -15.26 -3.19 -24.12
C GLY A 149 -15.21 -2.60 -22.70
N VAL A 150 -16.33 -2.09 -22.20
CA VAL A 150 -16.43 -1.54 -20.83
C VAL A 150 -16.10 -2.60 -19.77
N ILE A 151 -16.68 -3.80 -19.90
CA ILE A 151 -16.39 -4.92 -18.99
C ILE A 151 -14.91 -5.30 -19.04
N PHE A 152 -14.32 -5.37 -20.23
CA PHE A 152 -12.91 -5.66 -20.41
C PHE A 152 -12.02 -4.61 -19.74
N THR A 153 -12.34 -3.31 -19.87
CA THR A 153 -11.60 -2.23 -19.17
C THR A 153 -11.72 -2.36 -17.65
N ALA A 154 -12.88 -2.72 -17.12
CA ALA A 154 -13.07 -2.95 -15.69
C ALA A 154 -12.23 -4.13 -15.17
N ILE A 155 -12.15 -5.22 -15.94
CA ILE A 155 -11.29 -6.38 -15.62
C ILE A 155 -9.81 -5.96 -15.64
N LEU A 156 -9.37 -5.23 -16.67
CA LEU A 156 -8.01 -4.73 -16.75
C LEU A 156 -7.65 -3.83 -15.55
N PHE A 157 -8.57 -2.96 -15.13
CA PHE A 157 -8.39 -2.14 -13.94
C PHE A 157 -8.25 -3.00 -12.68
N PHE A 158 -9.09 -4.02 -12.51
CA PHE A 158 -9.01 -4.92 -11.36
C PHE A 158 -7.67 -5.69 -11.32
N VAL A 159 -7.24 -6.24 -12.47
CA VAL A 159 -5.96 -6.94 -12.60
C VAL A 159 -4.79 -5.99 -12.35
N PHE A 160 -4.86 -4.77 -12.88
CA PHE A 160 -3.82 -3.77 -12.65
C PHE A 160 -3.74 -3.42 -11.16
N LYS A 161 -4.84 -3.03 -10.53
CA LYS A 161 -4.87 -2.59 -9.14
C LYS A 161 -4.37 -3.65 -8.17
N ASN A 162 -4.80 -4.91 -8.32
CA ASN A 162 -4.53 -5.94 -7.34
C ASN A 162 -3.29 -6.80 -7.63
N ILE A 163 -2.87 -6.91 -8.90
CA ILE A 163 -1.82 -7.86 -9.30
C ILE A 163 -0.59 -7.15 -9.87
N ILE A 164 -0.78 -6.23 -10.82
CA ILE A 164 0.33 -5.64 -11.58
C ILE A 164 0.90 -4.41 -10.87
N GLY A 165 0.03 -3.50 -10.43
CA GLY A 165 0.34 -2.23 -9.79
C GLY A 165 1.28 -2.37 -8.59
N PRO A 166 0.99 -3.25 -7.61
CA PRO A 166 1.87 -3.47 -6.47
C PRO A 166 3.28 -3.94 -6.87
N LYS A 167 3.39 -4.85 -7.85
CA LYS A 167 4.68 -5.34 -8.36
C LYS A 167 5.49 -4.25 -9.06
N ILE A 168 4.82 -3.33 -9.74
CA ILE A 168 5.48 -2.18 -10.37
C ILE A 168 5.89 -1.17 -9.29
N ALA A 169 5.04 -0.90 -8.30
CA ALA A 169 5.35 0.01 -7.19
C ALA A 169 6.62 -0.43 -6.46
N GLU A 170 6.72 -1.70 -6.10
CA GLU A 170 7.92 -2.26 -5.44
C GLU A 170 9.20 -1.99 -6.22
N LYS A 171 9.16 -2.09 -7.56
CA LYS A 171 10.31 -1.77 -8.42
C LYS A 171 10.56 -0.27 -8.51
N LEU A 172 9.51 0.54 -8.56
CA LEU A 172 9.61 1.99 -8.73
C LEU A 172 10.11 2.73 -7.48
N ILE A 173 9.89 2.18 -6.28
CA ILE A 173 10.41 2.74 -5.01
C ILE A 173 11.92 2.95 -5.08
N LYS A 174 12.65 2.08 -5.81
CA LYS A 174 14.11 2.15 -5.98
C LYS A 174 14.58 3.41 -6.70
N PHE A 175 13.72 4.04 -7.50
CA PHE A 175 14.07 5.24 -8.27
C PHE A 175 13.87 6.56 -7.52
N ASN A 176 13.31 6.52 -6.30
CA ASN A 176 13.10 7.70 -5.44
C ASN A 176 12.51 8.91 -6.19
N LEU A 177 11.48 8.66 -7.00
CA LEU A 177 10.79 9.67 -7.80
C LEU A 177 10.10 10.68 -6.87
N ASN A 178 10.03 11.94 -7.32
CA ASN A 178 9.23 12.94 -6.64
C ASN A 178 7.74 12.72 -6.97
N ILE A 179 7.08 11.91 -6.15
CA ILE A 179 5.68 11.51 -6.35
C ILE A 179 4.74 12.72 -6.33
N LYS A 180 5.04 13.75 -5.54
CA LYS A 180 4.24 14.99 -5.51
C LYS A 180 4.21 15.66 -6.88
N ILE A 181 5.37 15.80 -7.53
CA ILE A 181 5.44 16.38 -8.88
C ILE A 181 4.70 15.49 -9.88
N ALA A 182 4.90 14.18 -9.83
CA ALA A 182 4.25 13.24 -10.73
C ALA A 182 2.71 13.27 -10.58
N ASN A 183 2.20 13.31 -9.36
CA ASN A 183 0.76 13.44 -9.08
C ASN A 183 0.20 14.78 -9.57
N SER A 184 0.92 15.89 -9.37
CA SER A 184 0.51 17.20 -9.89
C SER A 184 0.41 17.20 -11.42
N ILE A 185 1.42 16.65 -12.11
CA ILE A 185 1.39 16.52 -13.58
C ILE A 185 0.21 15.65 -14.03
N THR A 186 0.03 14.48 -13.39
CA THR A 186 -1.06 13.55 -13.72
C THR A 186 -2.43 14.21 -13.53
N THR A 187 -2.61 14.97 -12.45
CA THR A 187 -3.84 15.70 -12.15
C THR A 187 -4.15 16.76 -13.22
N ILE A 188 -3.14 17.55 -13.62
CA ILE A 188 -3.30 18.57 -14.67
C ILE A 188 -3.75 17.93 -15.98
N ILE A 189 -3.14 16.80 -16.36
CA ILE A 189 -3.51 16.09 -17.60
C ILE A 189 -4.93 15.51 -17.49
N ILE A 190 -5.31 14.93 -16.35
CA ILE A 190 -6.69 14.45 -16.12
C ILE A 190 -7.69 15.60 -16.29
N VAL A 191 -7.45 16.77 -15.68
CA VAL A 191 -8.31 17.95 -15.82
C VAL A 191 -8.43 18.37 -17.29
N TYR A 192 -7.32 18.41 -18.03
CA TYR A 192 -7.33 18.71 -19.46
C TYR A 192 -8.23 17.75 -20.25
N TYR A 193 -8.12 16.44 -20.02
CA TYR A 193 -8.94 15.44 -20.71
C TYR A 193 -10.41 15.49 -20.29
N CYS A 194 -10.72 15.81 -19.03
CA CYS A 194 -12.09 16.05 -18.59
C CYS A 194 -12.71 17.26 -19.31
N ILE A 195 -11.96 18.35 -19.48
CA ILE A 195 -12.42 19.54 -20.24
C ILE A 195 -12.66 19.16 -21.70
N LYS A 196 -11.75 18.38 -22.30
CA LYS A 196 -11.88 17.90 -23.68
C LYS A 196 -13.11 17.00 -23.88
N LEU A 197 -13.54 16.27 -22.87
CA LEU A 197 -14.72 15.40 -22.93
C LEU A 197 -16.04 16.20 -22.89
N ILE A 198 -16.04 17.38 -22.25
CA ILE A 198 -17.23 18.25 -22.12
C ILE A 198 -17.43 19.15 -23.35
N ARG A 199 -16.34 19.47 -24.08
CA ARG A 199 -16.37 20.25 -25.32
C ARG A 199 -16.72 19.39 -26.52
#